data_AF-A0A6A5VZ11-F1
#
_entry.id   AF-A0A6A5VZ11-F1
#
_cell.length_a   1.000
_cell.length_b   1.000
_cell.length_c   1.000
_cell.angle_alpha   90.00
_cell.angle_beta   90.00
_cell.angle_gamma   90.00
#
_symmetry.space_group_name_H-M   'P 1'
#
loop_
_entity.id
_entity.type
_entity.pdbx_description
1 polymer ?
#
loop_
_entity_poly.entity_id
_entity_poly.type
_entity_poly.pdbx_seq_one_letter_code
_entity_poly.pdbx_strand_id
1 'polypeptide(L)'
;MDDTPVFSVEVARTRRELPYTDPKTAVTPSSASTRNVNADAVKSWLKGCDEGHPECVEPTDKPLEIFLIDVFNSNIARALSSSSCFALSYVWGGMQSFCLQASNVKELQQLCGLVRQLNKIPLVIRNAIRFTSQIRLQYLWVDSFCIIQDDPVHRDPQISHMN
;
A
#
# COMPACT_ATOMS: atom_id res chain seq x y z
N MET A 1 -19.23 9.82 -19.39
CA MET A 1 -18.93 10.03 -17.97
C MET A 1 -18.27 8.75 -17.52
N ASP A 2 -16.96 8.68 -17.69
CA ASP A 2 -16.16 7.50 -17.40
C ASP A 2 -15.42 7.83 -16.10
N ASP A 3 -16.05 7.51 -14.97
CA ASP A 3 -15.42 7.58 -13.64
C ASP A 3 -14.45 6.40 -13.53
N THR A 4 -13.35 6.47 -14.29
CA THR A 4 -12.25 5.53 -14.11
C THR A 4 -11.62 5.87 -12.76
N PRO A 5 -11.70 4.98 -11.75
CA PRO A 5 -11.15 5.31 -10.45
C PRO A 5 -9.63 5.46 -10.56
N VAL A 6 -9.16 6.67 -10.27
CA VAL A 6 -7.73 6.98 -10.19
C VAL A 6 -7.21 6.37 -8.90
N PHE A 7 -6.26 5.45 -9.01
CA PHE A 7 -5.58 4.85 -7.87
C PHE A 7 -4.10 5.14 -7.98
N SER A 8 -3.49 5.53 -6.87
CA SER A 8 -2.05 5.75 -6.76
C SER A 8 -1.49 4.71 -5.80
N VAL A 9 -0.59 3.87 -6.30
CA VAL A 9 0.28 3.06 -5.43
C VAL A 9 1.49 3.92 -5.17
N GLU A 10 1.64 4.38 -3.94
CA GLU A 10 2.79 5.15 -3.50
C GLU A 10 3.71 4.23 -2.71
N VAL A 11 5.02 4.41 -2.85
CA VAL A 11 5.95 3.74 -1.95
C VAL A 11 5.86 4.50 -0.63
N ALA A 12 5.57 3.82 0.47
CA ALA A 12 5.55 4.45 1.79
C ALA A 12 7.00 4.79 2.18
N ARG A 13 7.47 5.94 1.71
CA ARG A 13 8.67 6.63 2.15
C ARG A 13 8.23 8.02 2.53
N THR A 14 8.51 8.44 3.76
CA THR A 14 7.97 9.66 4.36
C THR A 14 8.11 10.85 3.41
N ARG A 15 6.97 11.40 3.01
CA ARG A 15 6.82 12.42 1.96
C ARG A 15 7.25 13.77 2.53
N ARG A 16 8.46 14.25 2.22
CA ARG A 16 8.64 15.71 2.06
C ARG A 16 8.38 16.03 0.60
N GLU A 17 7.50 17.00 0.36
CA GLU A 17 7.12 17.44 -0.98
C GLU A 17 8.36 17.83 -1.78
N LEU A 18 8.78 16.95 -2.69
CA LEU A 18 9.74 17.31 -3.73
C LEU A 18 8.98 18.07 -4.82
N PRO A 19 9.49 19.22 -5.31
CA PRO A 19 8.88 19.91 -6.43
C PRO A 19 8.85 18.97 -7.63
N TYR A 20 7.63 18.67 -8.10
CA TYR A 20 7.38 17.93 -9.33
C TYR A 20 8.14 18.58 -10.48
N THR A 21 9.21 17.94 -10.93
CA THR A 21 9.89 18.29 -12.18
C THR A 21 9.43 17.29 -13.24
N ASP A 22 8.70 17.82 -14.21
CA ASP A 22 8.20 17.11 -15.40
C ASP A 22 9.28 16.26 -16.07
N PRO A 23 9.16 14.92 -16.14
CA PRO A 23 9.88 14.15 -17.12
C PRO A 23 9.04 14.12 -18.40
N LYS A 24 9.32 15.07 -19.30
CA LYS A 24 8.92 14.96 -20.70
C LYS A 24 9.59 13.73 -21.32
N THR A 25 8.90 12.60 -21.29
CA THR A 25 9.12 11.51 -22.25
C THR A 25 7.78 11.06 -22.78
N ALA A 26 7.39 11.67 -23.90
CA ALA A 26 6.18 11.36 -24.63
C ALA A 26 6.18 9.89 -25.08
N VAL A 27 5.26 9.09 -24.55
CA VAL A 27 4.83 7.84 -25.18
C VAL A 27 3.47 8.10 -25.83
N THR A 28 3.46 8.13 -27.15
CA THR A 28 2.24 8.29 -27.96
C THR A 28 1.26 7.13 -27.73
N PRO A 29 -0.06 7.37 -27.66
CA PRO A 29 -1.04 6.32 -27.41
C PRO A 29 -1.41 5.63 -28.72
N SER A 30 -1.08 4.34 -28.86
CA SER A 30 -1.73 3.47 -29.84
C SER A 30 -2.58 2.44 -29.13
N SER A 31 -3.89 2.54 -29.37
CA SER A 31 -4.92 1.50 -29.32
C SER A 31 -4.92 0.48 -28.16
N ALA A 32 -5.94 0.61 -27.31
CA ALA A 32 -6.62 -0.45 -26.55
C ALA A 32 -5.83 -1.75 -26.31
N SER A 33 -5.03 -1.77 -25.26
CA SER A 33 -4.52 -2.99 -24.63
C SER A 33 -4.44 -2.75 -23.13
N THR A 34 -4.91 -3.72 -22.35
CA THR A 34 -4.85 -3.73 -20.89
C THR A 34 -3.45 -3.30 -20.46
N ARG A 35 -3.32 -2.11 -19.86
CA ARG A 35 -2.02 -1.59 -19.40
C ARG A 35 -1.55 -2.45 -18.24
N ASN A 36 -0.90 -3.57 -18.53
CA ASN A 36 -0.16 -4.33 -17.54
C ASN A 36 1.01 -3.47 -17.11
N VAL A 37 1.02 -3.06 -15.84
CA VAL A 37 2.18 -2.42 -15.23
C VAL A 37 3.33 -3.42 -15.24
N ASN A 38 4.45 -3.06 -15.89
CA ASN A 38 5.63 -3.91 -15.93
C ASN A 38 6.32 -3.88 -14.56
N ALA A 39 6.16 -4.95 -13.79
CA ALA A 39 6.74 -5.10 -12.46
C ALA A 39 8.26 -4.92 -12.44
N ASP A 40 8.97 -5.32 -13.50
CA ASP A 40 10.42 -5.21 -13.56
C ASP A 40 10.88 -3.78 -13.87
N ALA A 41 10.09 -3.03 -14.67
CA ALA A 41 10.31 -1.61 -14.86
C ALA A 41 10.15 -0.85 -13.53
N VAL A 42 9.11 -1.18 -12.76
CA VAL A 42 8.89 -0.59 -11.44
C VAL A 42 10.03 -0.91 -10.48
N LYS A 43 10.49 -2.17 -10.40
CA LYS A 43 11.68 -2.53 -9.59
C LYS A 43 12.91 -1.72 -10.00
N SER A 44 13.13 -1.54 -11.30
CA SER A 44 14.27 -0.76 -11.80
C SER A 44 14.20 0.71 -11.37
N TRP A 45 13.00 1.30 -11.36
CA TRP A 45 12.81 2.67 -10.88
C TRP A 45 13.03 2.78 -9.37
N LEU A 46 12.54 1.82 -8.59
CA LEU A 46 12.78 1.77 -7.14
C LEU A 46 14.27 1.70 -6.83
N LYS A 47 14.99 0.81 -7.52
CA LYS A 47 16.44 0.67 -7.38
C LYS A 47 17.16 1.97 -7.74
N GLY A 48 16.76 2.63 -8.83
CA GLY A 48 17.31 3.94 -9.22
C GLY A 48 17.08 5.02 -8.16
N CYS A 49 15.92 5.02 -7.49
CA CYS A 49 15.66 5.93 -6.37
C CYS A 49 16.54 5.63 -5.15
N ASP A 50 16.76 4.36 -4.82
CA ASP A 50 17.61 3.94 -3.69
C ASP A 50 19.07 4.33 -3.87
N GLU A 51 19.57 4.22 -5.10
CA GLU A 51 20.98 4.49 -5.42
C GLU A 51 21.22 5.98 -5.73
N GLY A 52 20.17 6.73 -6.09
CA GLY A 52 20.28 8.09 -6.62
C GLY A 52 19.94 9.22 -5.66
N HIS A 53 19.26 8.96 -4.54
CA HIS A 53 18.71 10.02 -3.69
C HIS A 53 19.16 9.91 -2.22
N PRO A 54 20.13 10.73 -1.77
CA PRO A 54 20.57 10.79 -0.37
C PRO A 54 19.45 11.18 0.61
N GLU A 55 18.39 11.79 0.10
CA GLU A 55 17.23 12.25 0.87
C GLU A 55 16.15 11.17 1.03
N CYS A 56 16.26 10.03 0.34
CA CYS A 56 15.33 8.90 0.48
C CYS A 56 15.67 7.97 1.67
N VAL A 57 16.44 8.47 2.65
CA VAL A 57 16.86 7.72 3.84
C VAL A 57 15.71 7.66 4.85
N GLU A 58 15.48 6.46 5.39
CA GLU A 58 14.51 6.21 6.46
C GLU A 58 14.72 7.18 7.64
N PRO A 59 13.67 7.87 8.13
CA PRO A 59 13.81 8.76 9.27
C PRO A 59 14.35 7.99 10.49
N THR A 60 15.25 8.63 11.24
CA THR A 60 15.92 8.09 12.44
C THR A 60 15.03 7.88 13.65
N ASP A 61 13.71 8.01 13.50
CA ASP A 61 12.78 7.79 14.60
C ASP A 61 12.73 6.32 15.01
N LYS A 62 12.45 6.11 16.30
CA LYS A 62 12.39 4.76 16.85
C LYS A 62 11.24 4.01 16.16
N PRO A 63 11.49 2.86 15.51
CA PRO A 63 10.48 2.18 14.73
C PRO A 63 9.31 1.73 15.63
N LEU A 64 8.09 2.00 15.17
CA LEU A 64 6.85 1.62 15.84
C LEU A 64 6.35 0.30 15.30
N GLU A 65 5.65 -0.45 16.14
CA GLU A 65 4.98 -1.67 15.69
C GLU A 65 3.60 -1.32 15.11
N ILE A 66 3.40 -1.58 13.82
CA ILE A 66 2.20 -1.28 13.05
C ILE A 66 1.63 -2.56 12.44
N PHE A 67 0.36 -2.51 12.00
CA PHE A 67 -0.21 -3.59 11.19
C PHE A 67 0.14 -3.38 9.73
N LEU A 68 0.48 -4.47 9.03
CA LEU A 68 0.70 -4.52 7.59
C LEU A 68 0.00 -5.74 7.01
N ILE A 69 -0.38 -5.69 5.73
CA ILE A 69 -0.75 -6.89 4.99
C ILE A 69 0.54 -7.63 4.61
N ASP A 70 0.70 -8.86 5.09
CA ASP A 70 1.72 -9.78 4.58
C ASP A 70 1.15 -10.50 3.35
N VAL A 71 1.68 -10.15 2.17
CA VAL A 71 1.17 -10.66 0.90
C VAL A 71 1.59 -12.11 0.64
N PHE A 72 2.60 -12.62 1.34
CA PHE A 72 3.05 -14.01 1.19
C PHE A 72 2.25 -14.95 2.08
N ASN A 73 1.99 -14.55 3.33
CA ASN A 73 1.17 -15.31 4.26
C ASN A 73 -0.34 -15.05 4.12
N SER A 74 -0.70 -14.03 3.33
CA SER A 74 -2.10 -13.61 3.10
C SER A 74 -2.85 -13.36 4.42
N ASN A 75 -2.22 -12.60 5.31
CA ASN A 75 -2.76 -12.22 6.62
C ASN A 75 -2.37 -10.79 7.00
N ILE A 76 -2.91 -10.30 8.12
CA ILE A 76 -2.44 -9.09 8.78
C ILE A 76 -1.32 -9.47 9.75
N ALA A 77 -0.18 -8.81 9.64
CA ALA A 77 0.98 -9.03 10.50
C ALA A 77 1.31 -7.75 11.27
N ARG A 78 1.87 -7.91 12.47
CA ARG A 78 2.55 -6.82 13.16
C ARG A 78 3.99 -6.74 12.64
N ALA A 79 4.42 -5.55 12.25
CA ALA A 79 5.74 -5.30 11.70
C ALA A 79 6.24 -3.94 12.17
N LEU A 80 7.53 -3.68 12.03
CA LEU A 80 8.09 -2.37 12.36
C LEU A 80 7.79 -1.37 11.24
N SER A 81 7.58 -0.10 11.57
CA SER A 81 7.35 0.99 10.62
C SER A 81 8.52 1.20 9.65
N SER A 82 9.72 0.74 10.00
CA SER A 82 10.90 0.69 9.13
C SER A 82 10.94 -0.51 8.18
N SER A 83 9.92 -1.36 8.20
CA SER A 83 9.82 -2.50 7.28
C SER A 83 9.47 -2.00 5.88
N SER A 84 10.23 -2.45 4.89
CA SER A 84 9.96 -2.07 3.50
C SER A 84 8.54 -2.51 3.08
N CYS A 85 7.71 -1.53 2.75
CA CYS A 85 6.33 -1.76 2.32
C CYS A 85 5.90 -0.75 1.26
N PHE A 86 4.83 -1.07 0.54
CA PHE A 86 4.11 -0.11 -0.30
C PHE A 86 2.90 0.43 0.44
N ALA A 87 2.51 1.67 0.18
CA ALA A 87 1.24 2.22 0.62
C ALA A 87 0.28 2.29 -0.57
N LEU A 88 -0.93 1.79 -0.37
CA LEU A 88 -2.03 2.05 -1.30
C LEU A 88 -2.79 3.29 -0.83
N SER A 89 -2.75 4.36 -1.62
CA SER A 89 -3.61 5.52 -1.44
C SER A 89 -4.81 5.39 -2.38
N TYR A 90 -6.00 5.21 -1.80
CA TYR A 90 -7.22 5.02 -2.56
C TYR A 90 -8.43 5.63 -1.84
N VAL A 91 -9.43 6.06 -2.61
CA VAL A 91 -10.70 6.51 -2.04
C VAL A 91 -11.54 5.30 -1.68
N TRP A 92 -12.02 5.27 -0.43
CA TRP A 92 -12.88 4.19 0.03
C TRP A 92 -14.23 4.29 -0.68
N GLY A 93 -14.70 3.16 -1.22
CA GLY A 93 -16.04 3.08 -1.78
C GLY A 93 -17.11 3.35 -0.71
N GLY A 94 -18.31 3.75 -1.14
CA GLY A 94 -19.46 4.00 -0.25
C GLY A 94 -19.84 2.80 0.64
N MET A 95 -20.74 3.08 1.60
CA MET A 95 -21.14 2.30 2.78
C MET A 95 -20.78 0.78 2.78
N GLN A 96 -19.89 0.41 3.71
CA GLN A 96 -19.37 -0.94 4.03
C GLN A 96 -18.23 -1.51 3.16
N SER A 97 -17.14 -0.77 3.00
CA SER A 97 -15.85 -1.41 2.69
C SER A 97 -15.39 -2.26 3.88
N PHE A 98 -15.14 -3.55 3.65
CA PHE A 98 -14.53 -4.43 4.66
C PHE A 98 -13.20 -3.85 5.14
N CYS A 99 -13.04 -3.70 6.45
CA CYS A 99 -11.88 -3.04 7.06
C CYS A 99 -11.42 -3.78 8.33
N LEU A 100 -10.22 -3.46 8.82
CA LEU A 100 -9.68 -3.94 10.07
C LEU A 100 -10.47 -3.33 11.24
N GLN A 101 -11.01 -4.21 12.06
CA GLN A 101 -11.79 -3.86 13.24
C GLN A 101 -11.26 -4.67 14.41
N ALA A 102 -11.37 -4.15 15.64
CA ALA A 102 -10.91 -4.82 16.85
C ALA A 102 -11.47 -6.26 16.96
N SER A 103 -12.71 -6.45 16.50
CA SER A 103 -13.42 -7.73 16.47
C SER A 103 -12.84 -8.76 15.50
N ASN A 104 -12.21 -8.32 14.39
CA ASN A 104 -11.74 -9.19 13.31
C ASN A 104 -10.21 -9.33 13.24
N VAL A 105 -9.44 -8.56 14.03
CA VAL A 105 -7.96 -8.63 14.07
C VAL A 105 -7.46 -10.05 14.21
N LYS A 106 -7.94 -10.80 15.22
CA LYS A 106 -7.44 -12.16 15.49
C LYS A 106 -7.69 -13.12 14.33
N GLU A 107 -8.81 -12.97 13.64
CA GLU A 107 -9.13 -13.78 12.46
C GLU A 107 -8.20 -13.42 11.30
N LEU A 108 -8.04 -12.12 11.03
CA LEU A 108 -7.23 -11.62 9.94
C LEU A 108 -5.73 -11.86 10.14
N GLN A 109 -5.27 -12.05 11.38
CA GLN A 109 -3.88 -12.42 11.69
C GLN A 109 -3.56 -13.91 11.45
N GLN A 110 -4.57 -14.78 11.35
CA GLN A 110 -4.33 -16.19 11.04
C GLN A 110 -3.71 -16.35 9.65
N LEU A 111 -2.87 -17.37 9.47
CA LEU A 111 -2.36 -17.73 8.15
C LEU A 111 -3.53 -17.89 7.17
N CYS A 112 -3.43 -17.26 5.99
CA CYS A 112 -4.50 -17.20 5.00
C CYS A 112 -5.80 -16.51 5.50
N GLY A 113 -5.76 -15.72 6.57
CA GLY A 113 -6.93 -15.01 7.13
C GLY A 113 -7.60 -14.08 6.11
N LEU A 114 -6.81 -13.41 5.27
CA LEU A 114 -7.34 -12.56 4.18
C LEU A 114 -7.99 -13.40 3.06
N VAL A 115 -7.46 -14.59 2.78
CA VAL A 115 -8.02 -15.50 1.75
C VAL A 115 -9.47 -15.85 2.08
N ARG A 116 -9.74 -16.13 3.36
CA ARG A 116 -11.09 -16.46 3.86
C ARG A 116 -12.09 -15.33 3.69
N GLN A 117 -11.62 -14.10 3.54
CA GLN A 117 -12.43 -12.89 3.40
C GLN A 117 -12.33 -12.26 2.00
N LEU A 118 -11.72 -12.92 1.00
CA LEU A 118 -11.44 -12.35 -0.32
C LEU A 118 -12.64 -11.72 -1.03
N ASN A 119 -13.83 -12.28 -0.87
CA ASN A 119 -15.05 -11.77 -1.49
C ASN A 119 -15.50 -10.43 -0.90
N LYS A 120 -15.06 -10.10 0.32
CA LYS A 120 -15.35 -8.83 1.00
C LYS A 120 -14.27 -7.78 0.73
N ILE A 121 -13.07 -8.20 0.29
CA ILE A 121 -11.95 -7.29 0.02
C ILE A 121 -12.18 -6.58 -1.33
N PRO A 122 -12.14 -5.22 -1.35
CA PRO A 122 -12.22 -4.45 -2.58
C PRO A 122 -11.26 -4.93 -3.68
N LEU A 123 -11.70 -4.86 -4.94
CA LEU A 123 -10.89 -5.30 -6.09
C LEU A 123 -9.55 -4.57 -6.18
N VAL A 124 -9.52 -3.26 -5.86
CA VAL A 124 -8.30 -2.46 -5.87
C VAL A 124 -7.25 -3.02 -4.90
N ILE A 125 -7.65 -3.40 -3.68
CA ILE A 125 -6.75 -3.97 -2.68
C ILE A 125 -6.26 -5.36 -3.12
N ARG A 126 -7.14 -6.19 -3.69
CA ARG A 126 -6.75 -7.50 -4.24
C ARG A 126 -5.70 -7.36 -5.35
N ASN A 127 -5.86 -6.37 -6.23
CA ASN A 127 -4.88 -6.07 -7.27
C ASN A 127 -3.57 -5.55 -6.68
N ALA A 128 -3.63 -4.69 -5.66
CA ALA A 128 -2.44 -4.19 -4.97
C ALA A 128 -1.65 -5.33 -4.28
N ILE A 129 -2.33 -6.23 -3.56
CA ILE A 129 -1.70 -7.42 -2.96
C ILE A 129 -0.97 -8.25 -4.03
N ARG A 130 -1.65 -8.52 -5.16
CA ARG A 130 -1.06 -9.26 -6.28
C ARG A 130 0.17 -8.55 -6.84
N PHE A 131 0.09 -7.25 -7.05
CA PHE A 131 1.18 -6.44 -7.58
C PHE A 131 2.39 -6.43 -6.65
N THR A 132 2.19 -6.18 -5.35
CA THR A 132 3.23 -6.21 -4.31
C THR A 132 3.92 -7.58 -4.27
N SER A 133 3.17 -8.68 -4.39
CA SER A 133 3.74 -10.03 -4.47
C SER A 133 4.60 -10.23 -5.74
N GLN A 134 4.15 -9.74 -6.90
CA GLN A 134 4.88 -9.83 -8.17
C GLN A 134 6.23 -9.09 -8.14
N ILE A 135 6.31 -7.99 -7.40
CA ILE A 135 7.57 -7.25 -7.24
C ILE A 135 8.47 -7.81 -6.12
N ARG A 136 8.06 -8.90 -5.46
CA ARG A 136 8.78 -9.56 -4.35
C ARG A 136 8.91 -8.72 -3.07
N LEU A 137 7.98 -7.79 -2.85
CA LEU A 137 7.87 -7.08 -1.58
C LEU A 137 6.87 -7.82 -0.68
N GLN A 138 7.19 -7.96 0.61
CA GLN A 138 6.36 -8.74 1.53
C GLN A 138 5.17 -7.94 2.06
N TYR A 139 5.34 -6.64 2.30
CA TYR A 139 4.38 -5.86 3.03
C TYR A 139 3.67 -4.82 2.16
N LEU A 140 2.37 -4.72 2.37
CA LEU A 140 1.51 -3.68 1.81
C LEU A 140 0.76 -3.00 2.96
N TRP A 141 0.85 -1.68 3.02
CA TRP A 141 0.04 -0.84 3.88
C TRP A 141 -1.19 -0.35 3.12
N VAL A 142 -2.34 -0.51 3.76
CA VAL A 142 -3.63 0.01 3.30
C VAL A 142 -4.35 0.53 4.54
N ASP A 143 -4.66 1.82 4.58
CA ASP A 143 -5.34 2.48 5.72
C ASP A 143 -6.48 1.64 6.32
N SER A 144 -7.38 1.12 5.48
CA SER A 144 -8.55 0.35 5.90
C SER A 144 -8.21 -1.03 6.46
N PHE A 145 -7.01 -1.56 6.24
CA PHE A 145 -6.56 -2.88 6.72
C PHE A 145 -5.39 -2.83 7.70
N CYS A 146 -4.76 -1.67 7.86
CA CYS A 146 -3.57 -1.48 8.69
C CYS A 146 -3.84 -0.57 9.90
N ILE A 147 -5.01 0.05 9.95
CA ILE A 147 -5.50 0.82 11.09
C ILE A 147 -6.80 0.20 11.58
N ILE A 148 -6.94 0.03 12.90
CA ILE A 148 -8.18 -0.44 13.52
C ILE A 148 -9.20 0.71 13.44
N GLN A 149 -10.28 0.51 12.69
CA GLN A 149 -11.19 1.60 12.30
C GLN A 149 -12.27 1.91 13.34
N ASP A 150 -12.62 0.94 14.16
CA ASP A 150 -13.65 1.04 15.20
C ASP A 150 -13.10 1.39 16.59
N ASP A 151 -11.80 1.70 16.67
CA ASP A 151 -11.14 2.14 17.90
C ASP A 151 -10.49 3.53 17.73
N PRO A 152 -11.20 4.60 18.15
CA PRO A 152 -10.69 5.97 17.99
C PRO A 152 -9.41 6.24 18.80
N VAL A 153 -9.16 5.50 19.89
CA VAL A 153 -7.95 5.69 20.72
C VAL A 153 -6.70 5.18 19.99
N HIS A 154 -6.84 4.15 19.16
CA HIS A 154 -5.75 3.57 18.38
C HIS A 154 -5.60 4.17 16.97
N ARG A 155 -6.66 4.77 16.43
CA ARG A 155 -6.68 5.35 15.08
C ARG A 155 -5.82 6.61 14.95
N ASP A 156 -5.96 7.55 15.87
CA ASP A 156 -5.36 8.90 15.74
C ASP A 156 -3.82 8.91 15.70
N PRO A 157 -3.09 8.12 16.53
CA PRO A 157 -1.63 8.08 16.48
C PRO A 157 -1.09 7.43 15.21
N GLN A 158 -1.85 6.55 14.53
CA GLN A 158 -1.37 5.86 13.33
C GLN A 158 -1.49 6.74 12.08
N ILE A 159 -2.49 7.63 12.04
CA ILE A 159 -2.69 8.57 10.93
C ILE A 159 -1.61 9.67 10.95
N SER A 160 -1.18 10.11 12.13
CA SER A 160 -0.21 11.20 12.27
C SER A 160 1.22 10.85 11.85
N HIS A 161 1.57 9.56 11.79
CA HIS A 161 2.94 9.10 11.44
C HIS A 161 3.13 8.76 9.96
N MET A 162 2.07 8.90 9.14
CA MET A 162 2.11 8.62 7.70
C MET A 162 1.70 9.82 6.81
N ASN A 163 1.65 11.02 7.39
CA ASN A 163 1.61 12.31 6.67
C ASN A 163 2.97 13.01 6.70
#